data_AF-X0S8G3-F1
#
_entry.id   AF-X0S8G3-F1
#
_cell.length_a   1.000
_cell.length_b   1.000
_cell.length_c   1.000
_cell.angle_alpha   90.00
_cell.angle_beta   90.00
_cell.angle_gamma   90.00
#
_symmetry.space_group_name_H-M   'P 1'
#
loop_
_entity.id
_entity.type
_entity.pdbx_description
1 polymer ?
#
loop_
_entity_poly.entity_id
_entity_poly.type
_entity_poly.pdbx_seq_one_letter_code
_entity_poly.pdbx_strand_id
1 'polypeptide(L)'
;MQERNDLLDAASAPGLEVVQLTEEDVPSCHIYMEAQVCTPDSRYLVLHRAADAHGRTRWNNPEHRYMLCDTEEGELLPLTDEMNVTGPSLSPDGKWMYYFVDDTQSPGKKPAVALKRVSLDGLTRETLIVVDTPLPGSNRCPSQLYDLSTISSDGRRLATSARVGENSTGSVE
;
A
#
# COMPACT_ATOMS: atom_id res chain seq x y z
N MET A 1 -19.74 8.46 5.10
CA MET A 1 -19.02 9.22 6.14
C MET A 1 -19.98 9.58 7.26
N GLN A 2 -19.57 9.45 8.52
CA GLN A 2 -20.38 9.84 9.68
C GLN A 2 -19.59 10.84 10.54
N GLU A 3 -20.15 12.02 10.78
CA GLU A 3 -19.56 12.97 11.73
C GLU A 3 -19.55 12.38 13.16
N ARG A 4 -18.43 12.52 13.84
CA ARG A 4 -18.19 12.03 15.20
C ARG A 4 -17.93 13.19 16.15
N ASN A 5 -18.91 14.09 16.23
CA ASN A 5 -18.92 15.22 17.15
C ASN A 5 -18.81 14.79 18.63
N ASP A 6 -19.15 13.53 18.94
CA ASP A 6 -18.96 12.91 20.25
C ASP A 6 -17.49 12.71 20.63
N LEU A 7 -16.56 12.75 19.67
CA LEU A 7 -15.11 12.66 19.88
C LEU A 7 -14.44 14.02 20.05
N LEU A 8 -15.21 15.12 19.97
CA LEU A 8 -14.74 16.48 20.19
C LEU A 8 -15.01 16.91 21.64
N ASP A 9 -14.13 17.76 22.18
CA ASP A 9 -14.26 18.33 23.52
C ASP A 9 -14.01 19.85 23.53
N ALA A 10 -14.14 20.47 24.70
CA ALA A 10 -13.95 21.92 24.85
C ALA A 10 -12.50 22.39 24.62
N ALA A 11 -11.53 21.48 24.58
CA ALA A 11 -10.13 21.77 24.29
C ALA A 11 -9.78 21.58 22.80
N SER A 12 -10.70 21.01 22.01
CA SER A 12 -10.51 20.78 20.59
C SER A 12 -10.35 22.10 19.82
N ALA A 13 -9.46 22.09 18.81
CA ALA A 13 -9.19 23.28 18.02
C ALA A 13 -10.45 23.74 17.27
N PRO A 14 -10.71 25.07 17.16
CA PRO A 14 -11.84 25.57 16.38
C PRO A 14 -11.79 25.06 14.93
N GLY A 15 -12.89 24.49 14.45
CA GLY A 15 -12.99 23.93 13.09
C GLY A 15 -12.39 22.53 12.91
N LEU A 16 -11.95 21.86 13.99
CA LEU A 16 -11.59 20.45 13.92
C LEU A 16 -12.83 19.60 13.63
N GLU A 17 -12.76 18.80 12.58
CA GLU A 17 -13.78 17.83 12.21
C GLU A 17 -13.25 16.42 12.46
N VAL A 18 -14.08 15.57 13.08
CA VAL A 18 -13.78 14.15 13.25
C VAL A 18 -14.87 13.37 12.54
N VAL A 19 -14.44 12.48 11.66
CA VAL A 19 -15.29 11.79 10.69
C VAL A 19 -14.91 10.32 10.66
N GLN A 20 -15.92 9.46 10.68
CA GLN A 20 -15.77 8.03 10.53
C GLN A 20 -16.04 7.65 9.06
N LEU A 21 -15.06 7.01 8.44
CA LEU A 21 -15.09 6.64 7.02
C LEU A 21 -15.79 5.29 6.77
N THR A 22 -15.73 4.38 7.73
CA THR A 22 -16.21 2.99 7.57
C THR A 22 -16.88 2.50 8.87
N GLU A 23 -17.86 1.63 8.72
CA GLU A 23 -18.53 0.87 9.79
C GLU A 23 -18.32 -0.65 9.62
N GLU A 24 -17.40 -1.06 8.74
CA GLU A 24 -17.13 -2.47 8.47
C GLU A 24 -16.46 -3.17 9.65
N ASP A 25 -16.75 -4.46 9.81
CA ASP A 25 -16.06 -5.32 10.79
C ASP A 25 -14.58 -5.54 10.44
N VAL A 26 -14.19 -5.34 9.18
CA VAL A 26 -12.81 -5.45 8.72
C VAL A 26 -12.06 -4.16 9.05
N PRO A 27 -10.98 -4.22 9.85
CA PRO A 27 -10.27 -3.02 10.27
C PRO A 27 -9.58 -2.36 9.08
N SER A 28 -9.52 -1.03 9.13
CA SER A 28 -8.72 -0.21 8.23
C SER A 28 -7.69 0.58 9.02
N CYS A 29 -6.55 0.87 8.39
CA CYS A 29 -5.48 1.65 8.98
C CYS A 29 -4.98 2.71 7.99
N HIS A 30 -4.46 3.81 8.53
CA HIS A 30 -3.71 4.77 7.74
C HIS A 30 -2.37 4.16 7.33
N ILE A 31 -1.82 4.66 6.23
CA ILE A 31 -0.42 4.42 5.87
C ILE A 31 0.39 5.53 6.52
N TYR A 32 1.55 5.21 7.11
CA TYR A 32 2.40 6.21 7.78
C TYR A 32 2.61 7.45 6.90
N MET A 33 2.44 8.64 7.49
CA MET A 33 2.35 9.93 6.78
C MET A 33 3.61 10.31 5.99
N GLU A 34 4.73 9.61 6.20
CA GLU A 34 5.96 9.77 5.43
C GLU A 34 5.83 9.19 4.01
N ALA A 35 4.87 8.30 3.78
CA ALA A 35 4.55 7.78 2.46
C ALA A 35 3.78 8.81 1.63
N GLN A 36 4.00 8.80 0.31
CA GLN A 36 3.28 9.68 -0.61
C GLN A 36 1.89 9.10 -0.88
N VAL A 37 0.95 9.30 0.05
CA VAL A 37 -0.38 8.66 0.02
C VAL A 37 -1.54 9.65 -0.11
N CYS A 38 -1.26 10.95 -0.12
CA CYS A 38 -2.23 11.99 -0.52
C CYS A 38 -1.93 12.46 -1.95
N THR A 39 -2.97 12.79 -2.72
CA THR A 39 -2.78 13.52 -3.98
C THR A 39 -2.21 14.92 -3.70
N PRO A 40 -1.52 15.55 -4.66
CA PRO A 40 -0.92 16.87 -4.45
C PRO A 40 -1.92 17.97 -4.06
N ASP A 41 -3.17 17.84 -4.52
CA ASP A 41 -4.29 18.71 -4.16
C ASP A 41 -4.99 18.31 -2.85
N SER A 42 -4.54 17.23 -2.20
CA SER A 42 -5.09 16.65 -0.98
C SER A 42 -6.55 16.17 -1.07
N ARG A 43 -7.12 16.09 -2.29
CA ARG A 43 -8.51 15.62 -2.50
C ARG A 43 -8.67 14.13 -2.23
N TYR A 44 -7.62 13.35 -2.45
CA TYR A 44 -7.65 11.91 -2.24
C TYR A 44 -6.53 11.44 -1.33
N LEU A 45 -6.85 10.44 -0.50
CA LEU A 45 -5.93 9.75 0.40
C LEU A 45 -6.02 8.25 0.18
N VAL A 46 -4.89 7.55 0.12
CA VAL A 46 -4.86 6.09 0.11
C VAL A 46 -4.89 5.57 1.56
N LEU A 47 -5.74 4.57 1.80
CA LEU A 47 -5.87 3.85 3.07
C LEU A 47 -5.61 2.36 2.86
N HIS A 48 -5.26 1.66 3.94
CA HIS A 48 -5.23 0.20 3.96
C HIS A 48 -6.50 -0.37 4.59
N ARG A 49 -7.09 -1.37 3.93
CA ARG A 49 -8.09 -2.27 4.51
C ARG A 49 -7.44 -3.60 4.91
N ALA A 50 -7.96 -4.23 5.98
CA ALA A 50 -7.45 -5.46 6.59
C ALA A 50 -5.95 -5.44 6.91
N ALA A 51 -5.46 -4.31 7.42
CA ALA A 51 -4.07 -4.11 7.79
C ALA A 51 -3.93 -3.63 9.23
N ASP A 52 -2.82 -4.01 9.87
CA ASP A 52 -2.26 -3.24 10.98
C ASP A 52 -1.41 -2.07 10.44
N ALA A 53 -0.94 -1.20 11.34
CA ALA A 53 -0.10 -0.05 10.98
C ALA A 53 1.20 -0.44 10.24
N HIS A 54 1.57 -1.73 10.23
CA HIS A 54 2.77 -2.25 9.60
C HIS A 54 2.47 -3.27 8.50
N GLY A 55 1.25 -3.32 7.96
CA GLY A 55 0.91 -4.21 6.83
C GLY A 55 1.22 -5.70 7.03
N ARG A 56 1.38 -6.18 8.27
CA ARG A 56 1.88 -7.55 8.53
C ARG A 56 0.85 -8.63 8.20
N THR A 57 -0.42 -8.25 8.16
CA THR A 57 -1.58 -9.12 7.88
C THR A 57 -1.84 -9.33 6.39
N ARG A 58 -0.98 -8.83 5.49
CA ARG A 58 -1.20 -8.92 4.03
C ARG A 58 -1.10 -10.33 3.46
N TRP A 59 -0.33 -11.21 4.10
CA TRP A 59 0.04 -12.51 3.54
C TRP A 59 -1.20 -13.40 3.35
N ASN A 60 -1.50 -13.72 2.09
CA ASN A 60 -2.65 -14.54 1.67
C ASN A 60 -4.00 -14.05 2.20
N ASN A 61 -4.13 -12.74 2.46
CA ASN A 61 -5.36 -12.13 2.95
C ASN A 61 -6.08 -11.42 1.79
N PRO A 62 -7.23 -11.93 1.29
CA PRO A 62 -7.97 -11.33 0.18
C PRO A 62 -8.66 -9.99 0.54
N GLU A 63 -8.78 -9.71 1.84
CA GLU A 63 -9.35 -8.46 2.35
C GLU A 63 -8.30 -7.34 2.40
N HIS A 64 -7.01 -7.67 2.30
CA HIS A 64 -5.91 -6.72 2.31
C HIS A 64 -5.86 -5.93 1.00
N ARG A 65 -6.26 -4.66 1.04
CA ARG A 65 -6.40 -3.81 -0.15
C ARG A 65 -6.02 -2.37 0.13
N TYR A 66 -5.51 -1.72 -0.91
CA TYR A 66 -5.44 -0.27 -0.98
C TYR A 66 -6.78 0.30 -1.42
N MET A 67 -7.27 1.28 -0.66
CA MET A 67 -8.51 1.99 -0.93
C MET A 67 -8.19 3.46 -1.20
N LEU A 68 -8.72 4.03 -2.27
CA LEU A 68 -8.74 5.47 -2.48
C LEU A 68 -9.91 6.06 -1.70
N CYS A 69 -9.63 7.02 -0.82
CA CYS A 69 -10.62 7.79 -0.10
C CYS A 69 -10.72 9.18 -0.73
N ASP A 70 -11.92 9.57 -1.14
CA ASP A 70 -12.23 10.98 -1.38
C ASP A 70 -12.36 11.68 -0.02
N THR A 71 -11.59 12.74 0.22
CA THR A 71 -11.55 13.39 1.54
C THR A 71 -12.74 14.30 1.81
N GLU A 72 -13.48 14.71 0.78
CA GLU A 72 -14.68 15.54 0.96
C GLU A 72 -15.94 14.70 1.07
N GLU A 73 -16.08 13.67 0.24
CA GLU A 73 -17.29 12.82 0.21
C GLU A 73 -17.16 11.58 1.13
N GLY A 74 -15.93 11.18 1.46
CA GLY A 74 -15.65 9.96 2.21
C GLY A 74 -15.93 8.67 1.43
N GLU A 75 -16.04 8.75 0.10
CA GLU A 75 -16.20 7.58 -0.77
C GLU A 75 -14.91 6.75 -0.81
N LEU A 76 -15.05 5.42 -0.75
CA LEU A 76 -13.95 4.46 -0.78
C LEU A 76 -13.99 3.62 -2.05
N LEU A 77 -12.95 3.72 -2.88
CA LEU A 77 -12.77 2.92 -4.09
C LEU A 77 -11.61 1.93 -3.92
N PRO A 78 -11.78 0.62 -4.17
CA PRO A 78 -10.66 -0.31 -4.16
C PRO A 78 -9.71 -0.05 -5.34
N LEU A 79 -8.43 0.19 -5.04
CA LEU A 79 -7.40 0.38 -6.07
C LEU A 79 -6.74 -0.94 -6.48
N THR A 80 -6.59 -1.86 -5.52
CA THR A 80 -5.95 -3.18 -5.75
C THR A 80 -6.92 -4.33 -5.54
N ASP A 81 -6.75 -5.37 -6.33
CA ASP A 81 -7.48 -6.64 -6.27
C ASP A 81 -6.55 -7.85 -6.02
N GLU A 82 -5.24 -7.66 -6.11
CA GLU A 82 -4.26 -8.71 -5.87
C GLU A 82 -3.98 -8.94 -4.38
N MET A 83 -3.63 -10.18 -4.03
CA MET A 83 -3.08 -10.49 -2.71
C MET A 83 -1.62 -10.01 -2.58
N ASN A 84 -1.17 -9.85 -1.34
CA ASN A 84 0.22 -9.51 -0.99
C ASN A 84 0.71 -8.16 -1.55
N VAL A 85 -0.21 -7.22 -1.76
CA VAL A 85 0.14 -5.87 -2.17
C VAL A 85 0.87 -5.13 -1.03
N THR A 86 1.83 -4.26 -1.38
CA THR A 86 2.69 -3.56 -0.40
C THR A 86 3.32 -2.31 -1.01
N GLY A 87 3.84 -1.39 -0.19
CA GLY A 87 4.65 -0.26 -0.62
C GLY A 87 3.96 0.69 -1.61
N PRO A 88 2.86 1.36 -1.23
CA PRO A 88 2.14 2.27 -2.11
C PRO A 88 2.91 3.60 -2.27
N SER A 89 2.75 4.25 -3.42
CA SER A 89 3.15 5.65 -3.61
C SER A 89 2.32 6.28 -4.72
N LEU A 90 1.67 7.40 -4.43
CA LEU A 90 1.01 8.24 -5.42
C LEU A 90 2.03 9.02 -6.24
N SER A 91 1.75 9.13 -7.53
CA SER A 91 2.60 9.89 -8.45
C SER A 91 2.51 11.40 -8.16
N PRO A 92 3.60 12.16 -8.38
CA PRO A 92 3.61 13.62 -8.19
C PRO A 92 2.60 14.37 -9.07
N ASP A 93 2.14 13.78 -10.16
CA ASP A 93 1.11 14.34 -11.04
C ASP A 93 -0.33 13.97 -10.61
N GLY A 94 -0.49 13.20 -9.52
CA GLY A 94 -1.78 12.82 -8.95
C GLY A 94 -2.60 11.84 -9.80
N LYS A 95 -1.99 11.16 -10.78
CA LYS A 95 -2.73 10.29 -11.72
C LYS A 95 -2.67 8.80 -11.41
N TRP A 96 -1.61 8.36 -10.73
CA TRP A 96 -1.31 6.96 -10.53
C TRP A 96 -1.00 6.65 -9.08
N MET A 97 -1.40 5.47 -8.64
CA MET A 97 -0.78 4.81 -7.49
C MET A 97 0.16 3.72 -8.01
N TYR A 98 1.43 3.79 -7.63
CA TYR A 98 2.38 2.68 -7.76
C TYR A 98 2.32 1.81 -6.52
N TYR A 99 2.48 0.51 -6.69
CA TYR A 99 2.50 -0.46 -5.61
C TYR A 99 3.27 -1.71 -6.02
N PHE A 100 3.67 -2.51 -5.03
CA PHE A 100 4.30 -3.81 -5.26
C PHE A 100 3.34 -4.94 -4.96
N VAL A 101 3.54 -6.07 -5.64
CA VAL A 101 3.03 -7.38 -5.23
C VAL A 101 4.22 -8.21 -4.80
N ASP A 102 4.24 -8.61 -3.53
CA ASP A 102 5.30 -9.42 -2.94
C ASP A 102 4.82 -10.87 -2.79
N ASP A 103 5.05 -11.70 -3.81
CA ASP A 103 4.71 -13.13 -3.77
C ASP A 103 5.87 -13.98 -3.22
N THR A 104 6.91 -13.36 -2.62
CA THR A 104 8.13 -14.07 -2.21
C THR A 104 7.93 -15.08 -1.08
N GLN A 105 6.83 -14.96 -0.33
CA GLN A 105 6.44 -15.91 0.72
C GLN A 105 5.11 -16.63 0.43
N SER A 106 4.61 -16.55 -0.81
CA SER A 106 3.34 -17.20 -1.17
C SER A 106 3.50 -18.70 -1.38
N PRO A 107 2.78 -19.57 -0.63
CA PRO A 107 2.84 -21.01 -0.83
C PRO A 107 2.42 -21.41 -2.24
N GLY A 108 3.19 -22.31 -2.87
CA GLY A 108 2.87 -22.85 -4.20
C GLY A 108 3.10 -21.89 -5.37
N LYS A 109 3.61 -20.68 -5.14
CA LYS A 109 4.02 -19.74 -6.20
C LYS A 109 5.54 -19.68 -6.34
N LYS A 110 6.01 -19.39 -7.57
CA LYS A 110 7.40 -18.99 -7.78
C LYS A 110 7.63 -17.65 -7.05
N PRO A 111 8.66 -17.53 -6.18
CA PRO A 111 8.96 -16.26 -5.52
C PRO A 111 9.23 -15.17 -6.55
N ALA A 112 8.46 -14.08 -6.46
CA ALA A 112 8.58 -12.94 -7.36
C ALA A 112 8.10 -11.66 -6.67
N VAL A 113 8.65 -10.54 -7.12
CA VAL A 113 8.20 -9.19 -6.78
C VAL A 113 7.78 -8.51 -8.06
N ALA A 114 6.59 -7.93 -8.10
CA ALA A 114 6.15 -7.14 -9.24
C ALA A 114 5.94 -5.67 -8.82
N LEU A 115 6.45 -4.74 -9.63
CA LEU A 115 6.05 -3.32 -9.55
C LEU A 115 4.87 -3.10 -10.50
N LYS A 116 3.81 -2.54 -9.97
CA LYS A 116 2.57 -2.23 -10.69
C LYS A 116 2.17 -0.79 -10.50
N ARG A 117 1.25 -0.33 -11.34
CA ARG A 117 0.52 0.93 -11.14
C ARG A 117 -0.95 0.79 -11.52
N VAL A 118 -1.77 1.60 -10.88
CA VAL A 118 -3.20 1.76 -11.17
C VAL A 118 -3.54 3.24 -11.26
N SER A 119 -4.37 3.62 -12.23
CA SER A 119 -4.88 4.98 -12.33
C SER A 119 -5.84 5.26 -11.17
N LEU A 120 -5.94 6.51 -10.70
CA LEU A 120 -6.77 6.79 -9.52
C LEU A 120 -8.28 6.62 -9.75
N ASP A 121 -8.74 6.63 -11.00
CA ASP A 121 -10.10 6.20 -11.36
C ASP A 121 -10.30 4.67 -11.28
N GLY A 122 -9.23 3.92 -11.03
CA GLY A 122 -9.24 2.46 -10.96
C GLY A 122 -9.48 1.76 -12.29
N LEU A 123 -9.42 2.45 -13.44
CA LEU A 123 -9.76 1.88 -14.75
C LEU A 123 -8.57 1.25 -15.47
N THR A 124 -7.36 1.77 -15.24
CA THR A 124 -6.15 1.31 -15.93
C THR A 124 -5.20 0.69 -14.93
N ARG A 125 -4.72 -0.54 -15.22
CA ARG A 125 -3.76 -1.27 -14.40
C ARG A 125 -2.63 -1.79 -15.27
N GLU A 126 -1.40 -1.64 -14.79
CA GLU A 126 -0.20 -2.05 -15.53
C GLU A 126 0.80 -2.75 -14.61
N THR A 127 1.43 -3.82 -15.13
CA THR A 127 2.64 -4.38 -14.53
C THR A 127 3.84 -3.80 -15.26
N LEU A 128 4.72 -3.14 -14.53
CA LEU A 128 5.87 -2.43 -15.09
C LEU A 128 7.12 -3.28 -15.08
N ILE A 129 7.36 -3.98 -13.97
CA ILE A 129 8.56 -4.79 -13.74
C ILE A 129 8.16 -6.04 -12.96
N VAL A 130 8.78 -7.16 -13.28
CA VAL A 130 8.77 -8.38 -12.46
C VAL A 130 10.21 -8.78 -12.17
N VAL A 131 10.52 -9.01 -10.89
CA VAL A 131 11.80 -9.52 -10.39
C VAL A 131 11.54 -10.90 -9.82
N ASP A 132 11.88 -11.93 -10.60
CA ASP A 132 11.70 -13.34 -10.27
C ASP A 132 13.02 -14.14 -10.44
N THR A 133 14.14 -13.41 -10.44
CA THR A 133 15.51 -13.89 -10.59
C THR A 133 16.44 -13.16 -9.60
N PRO A 134 17.67 -13.66 -9.37
CA PRO A 134 18.65 -13.00 -8.53
C PRO A 134 18.96 -11.57 -8.97
N LEU A 135 19.23 -10.68 -8.01
CA LEU A 135 19.61 -9.30 -8.28
C LEU A 135 20.93 -9.24 -9.08
N PRO A 136 21.07 -8.32 -10.06
CA PRO A 136 22.29 -8.17 -10.84
C PRO A 136 23.54 -8.08 -9.96
N GLY A 137 24.57 -8.87 -10.28
CA GLY A 137 25.81 -8.92 -9.50
C GLY A 137 25.72 -9.75 -8.21
N SER A 138 24.63 -10.50 -8.00
CA SER A 138 24.46 -11.40 -6.86
C SER A 138 23.74 -12.69 -7.25
N ASN A 139 23.82 -13.70 -6.39
CA ASN A 139 22.99 -14.92 -6.48
C ASN A 139 21.78 -14.86 -5.53
N ARG A 140 21.39 -13.67 -5.06
CA ARG A 140 20.35 -13.49 -4.05
C ARG A 140 19.11 -12.86 -4.66
N CYS A 141 17.94 -13.41 -4.34
CA CYS A 141 16.66 -12.81 -4.67
C CYS A 141 16.21 -11.88 -3.54
N PRO A 142 15.52 -10.77 -3.85
CA PRO A 142 14.84 -9.98 -2.83
C PRO A 142 13.67 -10.79 -2.25
N SER A 143 13.41 -10.63 -0.96
CA SER A 143 12.23 -11.16 -0.28
C SER A 143 11.74 -10.21 0.80
N GLN A 144 10.51 -10.38 1.27
CA GLN A 144 9.96 -9.61 2.39
C GLN A 144 10.13 -8.10 2.18
N LEU A 145 9.43 -7.56 1.18
CA LEU A 145 9.43 -6.12 0.93
C LEU A 145 8.92 -5.37 2.15
N TYR A 146 9.49 -4.19 2.35
CA TYR A 146 9.02 -3.25 3.34
C TYR A 146 7.68 -2.66 2.94
N ASP A 147 6.87 -2.34 3.94
CA ASP A 147 5.47 -1.96 3.75
C ASP A 147 5.28 -0.59 3.10
N LEU A 148 6.33 0.22 3.11
CA LEU A 148 6.35 1.56 2.52
C LEU A 148 7.27 1.59 1.30
N SER A 149 6.94 2.52 0.41
CA SER A 149 7.82 2.94 -0.67
C SER A 149 7.87 4.46 -0.73
N THR A 150 8.81 4.99 -1.51
CA THR A 150 8.86 6.41 -1.84
C THR A 150 9.11 6.61 -3.32
N ILE A 151 8.52 7.66 -3.87
CA ILE A 151 8.70 8.09 -5.26
C ILE A 151 9.42 9.43 -5.32
N SER A 152 10.32 9.60 -6.28
CA SER A 152 10.99 10.88 -6.52
C SER A 152 9.99 11.94 -6.99
N SER A 153 10.29 13.21 -6.71
CA SER A 153 9.43 14.35 -7.09
C SER A 153 9.20 14.51 -8.59
N ASP A 154 10.08 13.95 -9.42
CA ASP A 154 9.91 13.90 -10.88
C ASP A 154 9.15 12.65 -11.38
N GLY A 155 8.75 11.76 -10.46
CA GLY A 155 8.04 10.52 -10.75
C GLY A 155 8.88 9.44 -11.43
N ARG A 156 10.20 9.63 -11.60
CA ARG A 156 11.05 8.74 -12.42
C ARG A 156 11.69 7.60 -11.64
N ARG A 157 11.70 7.66 -10.32
CA ARG A 157 12.36 6.68 -9.45
C ARG A 157 11.43 6.31 -8.31
N LEU A 158 11.39 5.03 -8.00
CA LEU A 158 10.66 4.49 -6.87
C LEU A 158 11.60 3.60 -6.08
N ALA A 159 11.54 3.70 -4.75
CA ALA A 159 12.42 2.98 -3.85
C ALA A 159 11.61 2.31 -2.74
N THR A 160 12.00 1.08 -2.42
CA THR A 160 11.59 0.34 -1.23
C THR A 160 12.77 -0.52 -0.77
N SER A 161 12.72 -1.02 0.45
CA SER A 161 13.71 -1.99 0.95
C SER A 161 13.16 -3.40 0.91
N ALA A 162 14.04 -4.37 0.70
CA ALA A 162 13.72 -5.78 0.78
C ALA A 162 14.83 -6.50 1.58
N ARG A 163 14.48 -7.64 2.14
CA ARG A 163 15.48 -8.57 2.70
C ARG A 163 16.27 -9.21 1.56
N VAL A 164 17.58 -9.25 1.72
CA VAL A 164 18.51 -9.91 0.79
C VAL A 164 19.39 -10.90 1.59
N GLY A 165 18.75 -11.99 2.04
CA GLY A 165 19.38 -13.03 2.88
C GLY A 165 19.76 -14.28 2.09
N GLU A 166 20.49 -15.19 2.72
CA GLU A 166 20.57 -16.57 2.24
C GLU A 166 19.17 -17.18 2.31
N ASN A 167 18.77 -17.90 1.25
CA ASN A 167 17.69 -18.86 1.40
C ASN A 167 18.12 -19.77 2.54
N SER A 168 17.46 -19.73 3.69
CA SER A 168 17.51 -20.86 4.60
C SER A 168 16.87 -22.00 3.82
N THR A 169 17.68 -22.75 3.09
CA THR A 169 17.36 -24.13 2.77
C THR A 169 17.13 -24.75 4.14
N GLY A 170 15.86 -24.83 4.54
CA GLY A 170 15.49 -25.70 5.63
C GLY A 170 16.13 -27.04 5.32
N SER A 171 17.03 -27.46 6.20
CA SER A 171 17.44 -28.84 6.30
C SER A 171 16.16 -29.66 6.28
N VAL A 172 16.02 -30.46 5.22
CA VAL A 172 15.12 -31.60 5.24
C VAL A 172 15.72 -32.54 6.28
N GLU A 173 15.12 -32.58 7.47
CA GLU A 173 15.13 -33.74 8.34
C GLU A 173 13.72 -34.34 8.37
#